data_AF-A0A3P7JAK4-F1
#
_entry.id   AF-A0A3P7JAK4-F1
#
_cell.length_a   1.000
_cell.length_b   1.000
_cell.length_c   1.000
_cell.angle_alpha   90.00
_cell.angle_beta   90.00
_cell.angle_gamma   90.00
#
_symmetry.space_group_name_H-M   'P 1'
#
loop_
_entity.id
_entity.type
_entity.pdbx_description
1 polymer ?
#
loop_
_entity_poly.entity_id
_entity_poly.type
_entity_poly.pdbx_seq_one_letter_code
_entity_poly.pdbx_strand_id
1 'polypeptide(L)'
;MEVYPNPKVDQFSETRFYRPGDNYLTINGDDLNVGAMERDIKITVGGVDCQLTALARKVLTCKPPTEKPDLESGLLPEVVVKVGGISYSVGLFSYDSPSVTSGVIVVILGCKLQSFIEIYFKAIMNCSVKICTTGMNWREFRRKTNSHQRQMKYLKTQMDTIEMKVRLHISAVATECKEAFAELQTSLNQYTADLPLGTPIVPFLEYKDYCARVLFPNNPHNHPVLRDLEVDSQKA
;
A
#
# COMPACT_ATOMS: atom_id res chain seq x y z
N MET A 1 -61.34 -5.06 -78.52
CA MET A 1 -61.32 -5.13 -77.04
C MET A 1 -60.08 -5.91 -76.69
N GLU A 2 -59.03 -5.22 -76.24
CA GLU A 2 -57.82 -5.90 -75.78
C GLU A 2 -58.12 -6.47 -74.39
N VAL A 3 -57.99 -7.77 -74.25
CA VAL A 3 -58.19 -8.48 -72.98
C VAL A 3 -56.82 -8.66 -72.34
N TYR A 4 -56.62 -7.99 -71.20
CA TYR A 4 -55.40 -8.15 -70.41
C TYR A 4 -55.57 -9.30 -69.41
N PRO A 5 -54.49 -10.06 -69.11
CA PRO A 5 -54.53 -11.10 -68.08
C PRO A 5 -54.75 -10.48 -66.70
N ASN A 6 -55.42 -11.23 -65.81
CA ASN A 6 -55.60 -10.81 -64.43
C ASN A 6 -54.25 -10.78 -63.68
N PRO A 7 -54.00 -9.74 -62.86
CA PRO A 7 -52.78 -9.64 -62.08
C PRO A 7 -52.73 -10.78 -61.05
N LYS A 8 -51.56 -11.40 -60.89
CA LYS A 8 -51.31 -12.40 -59.83
C LYS A 8 -50.30 -11.86 -58.83
N VAL A 9 -50.54 -12.07 -57.55
CA VAL A 9 -49.62 -11.68 -56.46
C VAL A 9 -49.11 -12.94 -55.77
N ASP A 10 -47.80 -13.04 -55.62
CA ASP A 10 -47.16 -14.18 -54.95
C ASP A 10 -47.23 -14.04 -53.44
N GLN A 11 -47.46 -15.15 -52.75
CA GLN A 11 -47.38 -15.19 -51.28
C GLN A 11 -45.93 -15.28 -50.81
N PHE A 12 -45.65 -14.64 -49.67
CA PHE A 12 -44.35 -14.77 -49.03
C PHE A 12 -44.15 -16.20 -48.52
N SER A 13 -43.02 -16.80 -48.89
CA SER A 13 -42.59 -18.11 -48.38
C SER A 13 -42.16 -18.07 -46.90
N GLU A 14 -41.77 -16.89 -46.40
CA GLU A 14 -41.31 -16.66 -45.02
C GLU A 14 -41.80 -15.30 -44.50
N THR A 15 -42.03 -15.20 -43.19
CA THR A 15 -42.40 -13.95 -42.51
C THR A 15 -41.32 -12.88 -42.73
N ARG A 16 -41.69 -11.75 -43.32
CA ARG A 16 -40.77 -10.62 -43.55
C ARG A 16 -40.61 -9.78 -42.28
N PHE A 17 -39.37 -9.45 -41.93
CA PHE A 17 -39.03 -8.63 -40.77
C PHE A 17 -38.80 -7.16 -41.18
N TYR A 18 -39.33 -6.23 -40.39
CA TYR A 18 -39.03 -4.81 -40.53
C TYR A 18 -37.55 -4.53 -40.22
N ARG A 19 -36.85 -3.89 -41.16
CA ARG A 19 -35.48 -3.42 -40.95
C ARG A 19 -35.49 -1.90 -40.84
N PRO A 20 -35.04 -1.29 -39.73
CA PRO A 20 -35.04 0.16 -39.52
C PRO A 20 -34.04 0.95 -40.41
N GLY A 21 -33.60 0.38 -41.54
CA GLY A 21 -32.76 1.03 -42.55
C GLY A 21 -33.27 0.86 -43.99
N ASP A 22 -34.03 -0.20 -44.28
CA ASP A 22 -34.65 -0.44 -45.58
C ASP A 22 -36.14 -0.09 -45.47
N ASN A 23 -36.50 1.13 -45.85
CA ASN A 23 -37.87 1.67 -45.73
C ASN A 23 -38.84 1.14 -46.80
N TYR A 24 -38.52 0.05 -47.49
CA TYR A 24 -39.24 -0.43 -48.66
C TYR A 24 -39.55 -1.92 -48.56
N LEU A 25 -40.84 -2.27 -48.58
CA LEU A 25 -41.34 -3.63 -48.66
C LEU A 25 -41.60 -3.98 -50.13
N THR A 26 -40.96 -5.04 -50.61
CA THR A 26 -41.09 -5.51 -52.00
C THR A 26 -41.97 -6.75 -52.06
N ILE A 27 -42.99 -6.73 -52.92
CA ILE A 27 -43.93 -7.83 -53.14
C ILE A 27 -43.84 -8.24 -54.62
N ASN A 28 -43.76 -9.54 -54.85
CA ASN A 28 -43.65 -10.12 -56.19
C ASN A 28 -45.02 -10.49 -56.75
N GLY A 29 -45.14 -10.47 -58.07
CA GLY A 29 -46.34 -10.89 -58.78
C GLY A 29 -46.11 -10.97 -60.29
N ASP A 30 -47.19 -11.11 -61.05
CA ASP A 30 -47.18 -11.16 -62.50
C ASP A 30 -48.27 -10.26 -63.10
N ASP A 31 -47.90 -9.57 -64.19
CA ASP A 31 -48.74 -8.67 -65.00
C ASP A 31 -49.44 -7.53 -64.22
N LEU A 32 -48.78 -7.04 -63.16
CA LEU A 32 -49.29 -5.99 -62.27
C LEU A 32 -49.47 -4.61 -62.93
N ASN A 33 -48.71 -4.32 -63.99
CA ASN A 33 -48.70 -3.03 -64.71
C ASN A 33 -49.25 -3.15 -66.15
N VAL A 34 -49.97 -4.24 -66.47
CA VAL A 34 -50.48 -4.52 -67.83
C VAL A 34 -51.93 -4.06 -67.99
N GLY A 35 -52.74 -4.20 -66.93
CA GLY A 35 -54.16 -3.83 -66.94
C GLY A 35 -54.64 -3.01 -65.74
N ALA A 36 -53.73 -2.57 -64.87
CA ALA A 36 -54.03 -1.76 -63.69
C ALA A 36 -53.00 -0.62 -63.56
N MET A 37 -53.44 0.55 -63.12
CA MET A 37 -52.55 1.67 -62.80
C MET A 37 -52.23 1.72 -61.30
N GLU A 38 -51.21 2.48 -60.92
CA GLU A 38 -50.83 2.72 -59.52
C GLU A 38 -52.01 3.16 -58.62
N ARG A 39 -53.00 3.88 -59.18
CA ARG A 39 -54.19 4.35 -58.45
C ARG A 39 -55.17 3.23 -58.11
N ASP A 40 -55.13 2.13 -58.87
CA ASP A 40 -56.02 0.98 -58.70
C ASP A 40 -55.43 -0.03 -57.71
N ILE A 41 -54.20 0.20 -57.23
CA ILE A 41 -53.50 -0.69 -56.32
C ILE A 41 -53.48 -0.07 -54.92
N LYS A 42 -54.07 -0.77 -53.95
CA LYS A 42 -54.07 -0.38 -52.54
C LYS A 42 -53.44 -1.47 -51.69
N ILE A 43 -52.43 -1.12 -50.90
CA ILE A 43 -51.68 -2.07 -50.08
C ILE A 43 -51.92 -1.73 -48.63
N THR A 44 -52.30 -2.71 -47.82
CA THR A 44 -52.54 -2.53 -46.39
C THR A 44 -51.72 -3.51 -45.57
N VAL A 45 -51.08 -3.02 -44.52
CA VAL A 45 -50.32 -3.82 -43.55
C VAL A 45 -51.06 -3.77 -42.22
N GLY A 46 -51.67 -4.88 -41.79
CA GLY A 46 -52.45 -4.93 -40.55
C GLY A 46 -53.61 -3.92 -40.52
N GLY A 47 -54.20 -3.61 -41.68
CA GLY A 47 -55.28 -2.62 -41.80
C GLY A 47 -54.83 -1.17 -41.99
N VAL A 48 -53.54 -0.85 -41.83
CA VAL A 48 -52.99 0.49 -42.10
C VAL A 48 -52.55 0.60 -43.56
N ASP A 49 -52.87 1.73 -44.19
CA ASP A 49 -52.55 2.00 -45.60
C ASP A 49 -51.04 2.19 -45.82
N CYS A 50 -50.52 1.55 -46.85
CA CYS A 50 -49.10 1.52 -47.19
C CYS A 50 -48.89 2.20 -48.54
N GLN A 51 -48.17 3.32 -48.56
CA GLN A 51 -47.98 4.12 -49.77
C GLN A 51 -47.14 3.37 -50.80
N LEU A 52 -47.66 3.25 -52.03
CA LEU A 52 -46.93 2.70 -53.16
C LEU A 52 -45.77 3.63 -53.52
N THR A 53 -44.58 3.05 -53.67
CA THR A 53 -43.35 3.78 -54.04
C THR A 53 -42.91 3.45 -55.46
N ALA A 54 -43.08 2.19 -55.89
CA ALA A 54 -42.72 1.76 -57.24
C ALA A 54 -43.65 0.64 -57.72
N LEU A 55 -44.05 0.71 -58.98
CA LEU A 55 -44.83 -0.32 -59.66
C LEU A 55 -44.10 -0.78 -60.92
N ALA A 56 -43.81 -2.08 -60.99
CA ALA A 56 -43.25 -2.75 -62.16
C ALA A 56 -44.15 -3.91 -62.58
N ARG A 57 -43.89 -4.49 -63.77
CA ARG A 57 -44.70 -5.60 -64.30
C ARG A 57 -44.80 -6.80 -63.37
N LYS A 58 -43.73 -7.10 -62.63
CA LYS A 58 -43.64 -8.28 -61.74
C LYS A 58 -43.38 -7.96 -60.27
N VAL A 59 -43.24 -6.68 -59.94
CA VAL A 59 -42.78 -6.26 -58.61
C VAL A 59 -43.50 -4.98 -58.22
N LEU A 60 -43.95 -4.90 -56.98
CA LEU A 60 -44.52 -3.70 -56.38
C LEU A 60 -43.77 -3.40 -55.08
N THR A 61 -43.53 -2.13 -54.81
CA THR A 61 -42.79 -1.68 -53.64
C THR A 61 -43.61 -0.66 -52.87
N CYS A 62 -43.74 -0.87 -51.57
CA CYS A 62 -44.49 0.01 -50.68
C CYS A 62 -43.68 0.35 -49.42
N LYS A 63 -43.98 1.49 -48.79
CA LYS A 63 -43.29 1.92 -47.57
C LYS A 63 -44.15 1.59 -46.33
N PRO A 64 -43.78 0.56 -45.53
CA PRO A 64 -44.55 0.19 -44.36
C PRO A 64 -44.52 1.31 -43.30
N PRO A 65 -45.57 1.44 -42.47
CA PRO A 65 -45.61 2.43 -41.39
C PRO A 65 -44.49 2.16 -40.36
N THR A 66 -43.89 3.22 -39.81
CA THR A 66 -42.82 3.11 -38.81
C THR A 66 -43.35 2.65 -37.44
N GLU A 67 -44.64 2.86 -37.19
CA GLU A 67 -45.33 2.46 -35.97
C GLU A 67 -46.14 1.19 -36.22
N LYS A 68 -46.03 0.21 -35.31
CA LYS A 68 -46.74 -1.06 -35.42
C LYS A 68 -48.25 -0.79 -35.36
N PRO A 69 -49.06 -1.33 -36.30
CA PRO A 69 -50.51 -1.22 -36.23
C PRO A 69 -51.06 -1.82 -34.94
N ASP A 70 -52.09 -1.21 -34.37
CA ASP A 70 -52.78 -1.66 -33.16
C ASP A 70 -53.64 -2.91 -33.47
N LEU A 71 -53.00 -4.06 -33.60
CA LEU A 71 -53.64 -5.37 -33.68
C LEU A 71 -53.77 -5.95 -32.27
N GLU A 72 -54.83 -6.73 -32.05
CA GLU A 72 -55.02 -7.48 -30.80
C GLU A 72 -53.72 -8.18 -30.39
N SER A 73 -53.33 -7.97 -29.13
CA SER A 73 -52.01 -8.28 -28.59
C SER A 73 -51.61 -9.73 -28.87
N GLY A 74 -50.75 -9.93 -29.88
CA GLY A 74 -50.17 -11.24 -30.22
C GLY A 74 -50.22 -11.62 -31.70
N LEU A 75 -51.04 -10.94 -32.52
CA LEU A 75 -51.13 -11.24 -33.95
C LEU A 75 -50.08 -10.45 -34.77
N LEU A 76 -49.47 -11.11 -35.75
CA LEU A 76 -48.60 -10.45 -36.73
C LEU A 76 -49.47 -9.74 -37.78
N PRO A 77 -49.14 -8.48 -38.16
CA PRO A 77 -49.88 -7.77 -39.20
C PRO A 77 -49.83 -8.49 -40.54
N GLU A 78 -51.00 -8.81 -41.08
CA GLU A 78 -51.16 -9.41 -42.41
C GLU A 78 -51.04 -8.34 -43.50
N VAL A 79 -50.31 -8.66 -44.57
CA VAL A 79 -50.12 -7.80 -45.74
C VAL A 79 -51.14 -8.21 -46.80
N VAL A 80 -52.03 -7.27 -47.14
CA VAL A 80 -53.09 -7.47 -48.14
C VAL A 80 -52.91 -6.47 -49.27
N VAL A 81 -52.92 -6.96 -50.51
CA VAL A 81 -52.81 -6.16 -51.74
C VAL A 81 -54.15 -6.22 -52.47
N LYS A 82 -54.75 -5.06 -52.72
CA LYS A 82 -55.98 -4.92 -53.50
C LYS A 82 -55.63 -4.32 -54.86
N VAL A 83 -56.01 -4.99 -55.94
CA VAL A 83 -55.85 -4.50 -57.31
C VAL A 83 -57.25 -4.39 -57.93
N GLY A 84 -57.73 -3.16 -58.08
CA GLY A 84 -59.10 -2.86 -58.47
C GLY A 84 -60.12 -3.49 -57.52
N GLY A 85 -60.84 -4.50 -57.99
CA GLY A 85 -61.85 -5.24 -57.22
C GLY A 85 -61.37 -6.54 -56.57
N ILE A 86 -60.11 -6.95 -56.79
CA ILE A 86 -59.58 -8.25 -56.32
C ILE A 86 -58.61 -8.03 -55.17
N SER A 87 -58.75 -8.78 -54.08
CA SER A 87 -57.85 -8.73 -52.91
C SER A 87 -57.03 -10.01 -52.77
N TYR A 88 -55.72 -9.86 -52.61
CA TYR A 88 -54.74 -10.92 -52.40
C TYR A 88 -54.10 -10.78 -51.01
N SER A 89 -54.10 -11.86 -50.23
CA SER A 89 -53.29 -11.94 -49.01
C SER A 89 -51.90 -12.46 -49.36
N VAL A 90 -50.88 -11.67 -49.02
CA VAL A 90 -49.47 -11.93 -49.35
C VAL A 90 -48.77 -12.69 -48.24
N GLY A 91 -49.09 -12.40 -46.97
CA GLY A 91 -48.51 -13.08 -45.81
C GLY A 91 -48.33 -12.18 -44.59
N LEU A 92 -47.62 -12.68 -43.59
CA LEU A 92 -47.43 -12.02 -42.29
C LEU A 92 -46.16 -11.15 -42.28
N PHE A 93 -46.25 -9.99 -41.63
CA PHE A 93 -45.15 -9.03 -41.46
C PHE A 93 -44.80 -8.89 -39.97
N SER A 94 -43.53 -9.01 -39.61
CA SER A 94 -43.07 -8.87 -38.21
C SER A 94 -42.28 -7.58 -38.00
N TYR A 95 -42.66 -6.79 -37.00
CA TYR A 95 -41.91 -5.61 -36.56
C TYR A 95 -40.80 -5.95 -35.55
N ASP A 96 -40.65 -7.22 -35.18
CA ASP A 96 -39.69 -7.66 -34.16
C ASP A 96 -38.29 -7.75 -34.77
N SER A 97 -37.40 -6.82 -34.41
CA SER A 97 -35.99 -6.90 -34.79
C SER A 97 -35.28 -7.96 -33.94
N PRO A 98 -34.42 -8.84 -34.49
CA PRO A 98 -33.62 -9.74 -33.68
C PRO A 98 -32.75 -8.92 -32.72
N SER A 99 -33.01 -9.02 -31.42
CA SER A 99 -32.40 -8.22 -30.36
C SER A 99 -30.95 -8.63 -30.09
N VAL A 100 -30.04 -8.21 -30.97
CA VAL A 100 -28.57 -8.32 -30.79
C VAL A 100 -28.11 -7.68 -29.47
N THR A 101 -28.92 -6.78 -28.92
CA THR A 101 -28.73 -6.12 -27.62
C THR A 101 -28.60 -7.09 -26.44
N SER A 102 -29.30 -8.24 -26.45
CA SER A 102 -29.28 -9.17 -25.31
C SER A 102 -27.94 -9.89 -25.14
N GLY A 103 -27.37 -10.40 -26.24
CA GLY A 103 -26.07 -11.08 -26.23
C GLY A 103 -24.91 -10.14 -25.92
N VAL A 104 -24.95 -8.91 -26.44
CA VAL A 104 -23.90 -7.90 -26.19
C VAL A 104 -23.88 -7.48 -24.71
N ILE A 105 -25.04 -7.31 -24.08
CA ILE A 105 -25.11 -6.99 -22.65
C ILE A 105 -24.55 -8.14 -21.79
N VAL A 106 -24.88 -9.39 -22.11
CA VAL A 106 -24.36 -10.57 -21.37
C VAL A 106 -22.84 -10.68 -21.51
N VAL A 107 -22.28 -10.46 -22.70
CA VAL A 107 -20.82 -10.48 -22.92
C VAL A 107 -20.14 -9.34 -22.16
N ILE A 108 -20.68 -8.13 -22.17
CA ILE A 108 -20.11 -6.98 -21.45
C ILE A 108 -20.11 -7.23 -19.94
N LEU A 109 -21.23 -7.69 -19.37
CA LEU A 109 -21.32 -7.98 -17.93
C LEU A 109 -20.40 -9.15 -17.52
N GLY A 110 -20.31 -10.19 -18.35
CA GLY A 110 -19.41 -11.32 -18.14
C GLY A 110 -17.92 -10.94 -18.16
N CYS A 111 -17.50 -10.13 -19.15
CA CYS A 111 -16.12 -9.65 -19.24
C CYS A 111 -15.73 -8.75 -18.06
N LYS A 112 -16.66 -7.94 -17.55
CA LYS A 112 -16.41 -7.11 -16.37
C LYS A 112 -16.17 -7.97 -15.13
N LEU A 113 -17.05 -8.93 -14.84
CA LEU A 113 -16.90 -9.80 -13.67
C LEU A 113 -15.58 -10.59 -13.69
N GLN A 114 -15.18 -11.13 -14.85
CA GLN A 114 -13.91 -11.84 -14.98
C GLN A 114 -12.70 -10.94 -14.70
N SER A 115 -12.73 -9.68 -15.18
CA SER A 115 -11.65 -8.73 -14.93
C SER A 115 -11.52 -8.33 -13.46
N PHE A 116 -12.64 -8.22 -12.73
CA PHE A 116 -12.63 -7.89 -11.30
C PHE A 116 -12.01 -9.02 -10.46
N ILE A 117 -12.30 -10.28 -10.80
CA ILE A 117 -11.76 -11.45 -10.10
C ILE A 117 -10.23 -11.52 -10.23
N GLU A 118 -9.70 -11.31 -11.44
CA GLU A 118 -8.25 -11.28 -11.71
C GLU A 118 -7.53 -10.17 -10.94
N ILE A 119 -8.12 -8.96 -10.90
CA ILE A 119 -7.58 -7.82 -10.15
C ILE A 119 -7.57 -8.13 -8.65
N TYR A 120 -8.66 -8.71 -8.14
CA TYR A 120 -8.80 -9.06 -6.74
C TYR A 120 -7.76 -10.12 -6.30
N PHE A 121 -7.56 -11.17 -7.10
CA PHE A 121 -6.56 -12.20 -6.82
C PHE A 121 -5.14 -11.64 -6.79
N LYS A 122 -4.80 -10.77 -7.76
CA LYS A 122 -3.51 -10.07 -7.78
C LYS A 122 -3.32 -9.14 -6.58
N ALA A 123 -4.37 -8.46 -6.13
CA ALA A 123 -4.31 -7.60 -4.96
C ALA A 123 -4.02 -8.40 -3.68
N ILE A 124 -4.69 -9.54 -3.48
CA ILE A 124 -4.45 -10.43 -2.33
C ILE A 124 -3.02 -10.97 -2.34
N MET A 125 -2.56 -11.49 -3.49
CA MET A 125 -1.21 -12.04 -3.61
C MET A 125 -0.14 -10.97 -3.37
N ASN A 126 -0.33 -9.75 -3.86
CA ASN A 126 0.62 -8.66 -3.59
C ASN A 126 0.59 -8.21 -2.12
N CYS A 127 -0.59 -8.16 -1.50
CA CYS A 127 -0.72 -7.84 -0.07
C CYS A 127 -0.05 -8.90 0.82
N SER A 128 -0.28 -10.19 0.54
CA SER A 128 0.31 -11.27 1.34
C SER A 128 1.84 -11.26 1.26
N VAL A 129 2.41 -11.08 0.07
CA VAL A 129 3.87 -10.97 -0.12
C VAL A 129 4.43 -9.76 0.61
N LYS A 130 3.77 -8.61 0.55
CA LYS A 130 4.21 -7.41 1.29
C LYS A 130 4.20 -7.65 2.79
N ILE A 131 3.13 -8.19 3.35
CA ILE A 131 3.02 -8.47 4.80
C ILE A 131 4.09 -9.47 5.24
N CYS A 132 4.33 -10.53 4.46
CA CYS A 132 5.37 -11.51 4.75
C CYS A 132 6.77 -10.88 4.74
N THR A 133 7.09 -10.10 3.71
CA THR A 133 8.42 -9.49 3.57
C THR A 133 8.69 -8.43 4.64
N THR A 134 7.73 -7.54 4.96
CA THR A 134 7.91 -6.61 6.10
C THR A 134 7.92 -7.33 7.44
N GLY A 135 7.12 -8.38 7.62
CA GLY A 135 7.14 -9.20 8.83
C GLY A 135 8.48 -9.89 9.08
N MET A 136 9.08 -10.45 8.02
CA MET A 136 10.42 -11.06 8.08
C MET A 136 11.50 -10.02 8.43
N ASN A 137 11.50 -8.88 7.74
CA ASN A 137 12.43 -7.78 8.02
C ASN A 137 12.28 -7.24 9.46
N TRP A 138 11.04 -7.06 9.91
CA TRP A 138 10.74 -6.60 11.27
C TRP A 138 11.21 -7.60 12.32
N ARG A 139 11.06 -8.91 12.08
CA ARG A 139 11.53 -9.96 12.99
C ARG A 139 13.04 -9.94 13.14
N GLU A 140 13.78 -9.75 12.06
CA GLU A 140 15.24 -9.66 12.10
C GLU A 140 15.71 -8.39 12.81
N PHE A 141 15.09 -7.26 12.48
CA PHE A 141 15.34 -6.00 13.20
C PHE A 141 15.08 -6.14 14.71
N ARG A 142 13.97 -6.80 15.09
CA ARG A 142 13.61 -7.06 16.48
C ARG A 142 14.61 -7.98 17.18
N ARG A 143 15.14 -8.99 16.50
CA ARG A 143 16.20 -9.87 17.04
C ARG A 143 17.49 -9.09 17.26
N LYS A 144 17.93 -8.33 16.25
CA LYS A 144 19.18 -7.55 16.30
C LYS A 144 19.16 -6.49 17.41
N THR A 145 18.06 -5.74 17.53
CA THR A 145 17.90 -4.76 18.61
C THR A 145 17.86 -5.40 19.99
N ASN A 146 17.19 -6.56 20.16
CA ASN A 146 17.15 -7.27 21.44
C ASN A 146 18.53 -7.76 21.86
N SER A 147 19.34 -8.25 20.91
CA SER A 147 20.74 -8.66 21.18
C SER A 147 21.57 -7.48 21.70
N HIS A 148 21.50 -6.33 21.02
CA HIS A 148 22.24 -5.13 21.45
C HIS A 148 21.77 -4.64 22.82
N GLN A 149 20.47 -4.67 23.09
CA GLN A 149 19.92 -4.30 24.40
C GLN A 149 20.41 -5.22 25.53
N ARG A 150 20.54 -6.53 25.27
CA ARG A 150 21.10 -7.49 26.24
C ARG A 150 22.57 -7.20 26.53
N GLN A 151 23.37 -6.97 25.49
CA GLN A 151 24.79 -6.65 25.64
C GLN A 151 25.00 -5.33 26.40
N MET A 152 24.23 -4.29 26.07
CA MET A 152 24.30 -3.01 26.78
C MET A 152 23.90 -3.15 28.26
N LYS A 153 22.84 -3.90 28.56
CA LYS A 153 22.44 -4.18 29.95
C LYS A 153 23.53 -4.93 30.70
N TYR A 154 24.13 -5.94 30.07
CA TYR A 154 25.24 -6.70 30.65
C TYR A 154 26.46 -5.81 30.95
N LEU A 155 26.88 -4.96 30.00
CA LEU A 155 28.00 -4.05 30.19
C LEU A 155 27.73 -3.05 31.34
N LYS A 156 26.49 -2.54 31.44
CA LYS A 156 26.10 -1.66 32.54
C LYS A 156 26.18 -2.36 33.90
N THR A 157 25.65 -3.57 34.01
CA THR A 157 25.74 -4.35 35.27
C THR A 157 27.19 -4.67 35.66
N GLN A 158 28.06 -4.95 34.68
CA GLN A 158 29.49 -5.13 34.91
C GLN A 158 30.14 -3.84 35.45
N MET A 159 29.83 -2.69 34.84
CA MET A 159 30.30 -1.38 35.31
C MET A 159 29.84 -1.11 36.75
N ASP A 160 28.55 -1.32 37.05
CA ASP A 160 27.99 -1.12 38.39
C ASP A 160 28.65 -2.05 39.43
N THR A 161 28.95 -3.29 39.05
CA THR A 161 29.64 -4.26 39.93
C THR A 161 31.08 -3.82 40.22
N ILE A 162 31.78 -3.28 39.21
CA ILE A 162 33.13 -2.75 39.39
C ILE A 162 33.09 -1.52 40.29
N GLU A 163 32.15 -0.60 40.08
CA GLU A 163 31.98 0.60 40.92
C GLU A 163 31.71 0.21 42.38
N MET A 164 30.81 -0.75 42.62
CA MET A 164 30.50 -1.23 43.96
C MET A 164 31.69 -1.91 44.63
N LYS A 165 32.48 -2.71 43.89
CA LYS A 165 33.70 -3.34 44.42
C LYS A 165 34.76 -2.30 44.78
N VAL A 166 34.98 -1.31 43.92
CA VAL A 166 35.93 -0.22 44.16
C VAL A 166 35.47 0.59 45.39
N ARG A 167 34.19 0.96 45.47
CA ARG A 167 33.64 1.68 46.62
C ARG A 167 33.79 0.88 47.92
N LEU A 168 33.49 -0.42 47.90
CA LEU A 168 33.66 -1.30 49.06
C LEU A 168 35.13 -1.38 49.49
N HIS A 169 36.04 -1.61 48.56
CA HIS A 169 37.48 -1.73 48.85
C HIS A 169 38.05 -0.41 49.40
N ILE A 170 37.67 0.73 48.83
CA ILE A 170 38.05 2.04 49.36
C ILE A 170 37.52 2.23 50.78
N SER A 171 36.27 1.84 51.06
CA SER A 171 35.69 1.93 52.40
C SER A 171 36.39 1.01 53.40
N ALA A 172 36.77 -0.20 52.98
CA ALA A 172 37.50 -1.15 53.81
C ALA A 172 38.88 -0.60 54.16
N VAL A 173 39.66 -0.17 53.16
CA VAL A 173 40.97 0.47 53.36
C VAL A 173 40.86 1.71 54.23
N ALA A 174 39.85 2.55 54.04
CA ALA A 174 39.64 3.72 54.89
C ALA A 174 39.34 3.34 56.35
N THR A 175 38.70 2.19 56.60
CA THR A 175 38.44 1.68 57.95
C THR A 175 39.70 1.08 58.56
N GLU A 176 40.45 0.26 57.81
CA GLU A 176 41.73 -0.29 58.24
C GLU A 176 42.74 0.82 58.58
N CYS A 177 42.83 1.87 57.75
CA CYS A 177 43.69 3.02 58.05
C CYS A 177 43.23 3.77 59.31
N LYS A 178 41.92 3.89 59.57
CA LYS A 178 41.41 4.50 60.79
C LYS A 178 41.76 3.68 62.03
N GLU A 179 41.66 2.36 61.94
CA GLU A 179 42.02 1.45 63.01
C GLU A 179 43.53 1.49 63.30
N ALA A 180 44.37 1.37 62.27
CA ALA A 180 45.82 1.48 62.40
C ALA A 180 46.24 2.85 62.97
N PHE A 181 45.55 3.93 62.60
CA PHE A 181 45.81 5.25 63.17
C PHE A 181 45.44 5.34 64.65
N ALA A 182 44.31 4.75 65.05
CA ALA A 182 43.91 4.70 66.47
C ALA A 182 44.89 3.84 67.30
N GLU A 183 45.38 2.73 66.75
CA GLU A 183 46.41 1.89 67.38
C GLU A 183 47.72 2.67 67.55
N LEU A 184 48.17 3.35 66.49
CA LEU A 184 49.36 4.21 66.54
C LEU A 184 49.24 5.33 67.56
N GLN A 185 48.10 6.03 67.61
CA GLN A 185 47.86 7.08 68.60
C GLN A 185 47.91 6.53 70.03
N THR A 186 47.31 5.35 70.25
CA THR A 186 47.32 4.70 71.56
C THR A 186 48.74 4.30 71.96
N SER A 187 49.52 3.72 71.04
CA SER A 187 50.92 3.35 71.26
C SER A 187 51.81 4.55 71.57
N LEU A 188 51.66 5.66 70.82
CA LEU A 188 52.40 6.91 71.09
C LEU A 188 52.04 7.53 72.44
N ASN A 189 50.75 7.53 72.81
CA ASN A 189 50.30 8.05 74.09
C ASN A 189 50.83 7.20 75.26
N GLN A 190 50.87 5.87 75.11
CA GLN A 190 51.48 4.97 76.09
C GLN A 190 52.98 5.23 76.22
N TYR A 191 53.71 5.28 75.09
CA TYR A 191 55.13 5.59 75.10
C TYR A 191 55.41 6.91 75.81
N THR A 192 54.61 7.94 75.51
CA THR A 192 54.72 9.27 76.12
C THR A 192 54.43 9.26 77.63
N ALA A 193 53.49 8.44 78.09
CA ALA A 193 53.16 8.31 79.51
C ALA A 193 54.27 7.62 80.32
N ASP A 194 55.05 6.74 79.70
CA ASP A 194 56.19 6.06 80.33
C ASP A 194 57.44 6.97 80.46
N LEU A 195 57.46 8.15 79.83
CA LEU A 195 58.55 9.10 80.03
C LEU A 195 58.47 9.73 81.44
N PRO A 196 59.60 9.85 82.15
CA PRO A 196 59.62 10.47 83.48
C PRO A 196 59.15 11.92 83.42
N LEU A 197 58.40 12.32 84.46
CA LEU A 197 57.75 13.63 84.60
C LEU A 197 58.78 14.76 84.40
N GLY A 198 58.62 15.54 83.33
CA GLY A 198 59.50 16.67 82.99
C GLY A 198 60.39 16.46 81.75
N THR A 199 60.38 15.27 81.14
CA THR A 199 61.08 15.02 79.87
C THR A 199 60.22 15.52 78.70
N PRO A 200 60.75 16.37 77.79
CA PRO A 200 59.97 16.84 76.65
C PRO A 200 59.62 15.67 75.71
N ILE A 201 58.34 15.56 75.35
CA ILE A 201 57.76 14.52 74.48
C ILE A 201 58.46 14.47 73.12
N VAL A 202 58.92 15.63 72.65
CA VAL A 202 59.69 15.78 71.42
C VAL A 202 61.11 16.23 71.79
N PRO A 203 62.17 15.49 71.40
CA PRO A 203 63.54 15.93 71.61
C PRO A 203 63.86 17.06 70.62
N PHE A 204 63.65 18.30 71.05
CA PHE A 204 64.04 19.47 70.27
C PHE A 204 65.56 19.51 70.15
N LEU A 205 66.05 19.64 68.92
CA LEU A 205 67.47 19.86 68.65
C LEU A 205 67.88 21.28 69.08
N GLU A 206 69.11 21.42 69.55
CA GLU A 206 69.69 22.75 69.80
C GLU A 206 69.76 23.55 68.49
N TYR A 207 69.53 24.86 68.56
CA TYR A 207 69.39 25.73 67.37
C TYR A 207 70.55 25.57 66.37
N LYS A 208 71.79 25.47 66.87
CA LYS A 208 73.00 25.30 66.04
C LYS A 208 72.97 24.02 65.19
N ASP A 209 72.58 22.90 65.78
CA ASP A 209 72.54 21.59 65.10
C ASP A 209 71.37 21.52 64.12
N TYR A 210 70.25 22.17 64.46
CA TYR A 210 69.12 22.34 63.55
C TYR A 210 69.53 23.13 62.31
N CYS A 211 70.18 24.29 62.49
CA CYS A 211 70.64 25.14 61.39
C CYS A 211 71.66 24.42 60.50
N ALA A 212 72.61 23.68 61.09
CA ALA A 212 73.58 22.91 60.31
C ALA A 212 72.93 21.81 59.46
N ARG A 213 71.92 21.10 59.99
CA ARG A 213 71.16 20.09 59.25
C ARG A 213 70.35 20.65 58.09
N VAL A 214 69.75 21.83 58.26
CA VAL A 214 68.93 22.48 57.22
C VAL A 214 69.80 23.11 56.13
N LEU A 215 70.86 23.82 56.52
CA LEU A 215 71.72 24.54 55.59
C LEU A 215 72.72 23.62 54.87
N PHE A 216 73.12 22.52 55.50
CA PHE A 216 74.16 21.61 54.99
C PHE A 216 73.72 20.13 55.07
N PRO A 217 72.77 19.69 54.21
CA PRO A 217 72.16 18.36 54.30
C PRO A 217 73.15 17.19 54.07
N ASN A 218 74.27 17.44 53.38
CA ASN A 218 75.24 16.40 53.04
C ASN A 218 76.27 16.11 54.16
N ASN A 219 76.40 16.99 55.17
CA ASN A 219 77.31 16.74 56.29
C ASN A 219 76.84 17.43 57.59
N PRO A 220 75.69 16.99 58.15
CA PRO A 220 75.00 17.69 59.23
C PRO A 220 75.75 17.70 60.57
N HIS A 221 76.57 16.69 60.83
CA HIS A 221 77.25 16.51 62.13
C HIS A 221 78.69 16.98 62.14
N ASN A 222 79.27 17.24 60.97
CA ASN A 222 80.69 17.49 60.84
C ASN A 222 80.99 18.71 59.94
N HIS A 223 80.04 19.63 59.86
CA HIS A 223 80.19 20.83 59.05
C HIS A 223 81.22 21.78 59.70
N PRO A 224 82.18 22.33 58.93
CA PRO A 224 83.20 23.25 59.46
C PRO A 224 82.65 24.46 60.22
N VAL A 225 81.40 24.85 59.94
CA VAL A 225 80.68 25.96 60.61
C VAL A 225 80.31 25.65 62.06
N LEU A 226 80.22 24.37 62.46
CA LEU A 226 79.97 23.97 63.85
C LEU A 226 81.26 23.77 64.66
N ARG A 227 82.43 23.86 64.02
CA ARG A 227 83.73 23.71 64.68
C ARG A 227 84.29 25.10 65.00
N ASP A 228 85.01 25.20 66.11
CA ASP A 228 85.76 26.41 66.42
C ASP A 228 86.82 26.64 65.32
N LEU A 229 86.77 27.80 64.68
CA LEU A 229 87.74 28.20 63.68
C LEU A 229 89.06 28.51 64.38
N GLU A 230 90.08 27.66 64.18
CA GLU A 230 91.46 28.02 64.49
C GLU A 230 91.88 29.12 63.52
N VAL A 231 91.79 30.37 63.98
CA VAL A 231 92.29 31.53 63.23
C VAL A 231 93.80 31.52 63.32
N ASP A 232 94.47 31.24 62.20
CA ASP A 232 95.90 31.41 62.08
C ASP A 232 96.24 32.89 62.32
N SER A 233 96.75 33.17 63.51
CA SER A 233 97.05 34.53 63.98
C SER A 233 98.28 35.13 63.28
N GLN A 234 98.81 34.48 62.23
CA GLN A 234 99.98 34.94 61.47
C GLN A 234 99.64 35.76 60.21
N LYS A 235 98.36 36.11 59.99
CA LYS A 235 97.96 37.20 59.09
C LYS A 235 96.95 38.13 59.75
N ALA A 236 97.41 38.88 60.74
CA ALA A 236 96.83 40.15 61.18
C ALA A 236 97.97 41.16 61.33
#